data_AF-H1KCV1-F1
#
_entry.id   AF-H1KCV1-F1
#
_cell.length_a   1.000
_cell.length_b   1.000
_cell.length_c   1.000
_cell.angle_alpha   90.00
_cell.angle_beta   90.00
_cell.angle_gamma   90.00
#
_symmetry.space_group_name_H-M   'P 1'
#
loop_
_entity.id
_entity.type
_entity.pdbx_description
1 polymer ?
#
loop_
_entity_poly.entity_id
_entity_poly.type
_entity_poly.pdbx_seq_one_letter_code
_entity_poly.pdbx_strand_id
1 'polypeptide(L)'
;MKRIWDEATAAHAARAGTLFHPSGTRNLGNGAGSSFWRGYDGTGADRWDRASKTTPSFAYWRAGRDIRCAEVRSVTSRSKASRPQETIEHGRA
;
A
#
# COMPACT_ATOMS: atom_id res chain seq x y z
N MET A 1 18.13 -4.58 3.70
CA MET A 1 16.66 -4.60 3.84
C MET A 1 15.93 -3.76 2.80
N LYS A 2 16.40 -2.54 2.45
CA LYS A 2 15.80 -1.66 1.42
C LYS A 2 15.44 -2.38 0.11
N ARG A 3 16.35 -3.23 -0.38
CA ARG A 3 16.14 -4.06 -1.58
C ARG A 3 14.88 -4.94 -1.56
N ILE A 4 14.57 -5.61 -0.45
CA ILE A 4 13.39 -6.50 -0.36
C ILE A 4 12.09 -5.68 -0.36
N TRP A 5 12.13 -4.48 0.21
CA TRP A 5 11.00 -3.55 0.20
C TRP A 5 10.73 -3.01 -1.21
N ASP A 6 11.77 -2.63 -1.95
CA ASP A 6 11.64 -2.24 -3.36
C ASP A 6 11.12 -3.39 -4.22
N GLU A 7 11.64 -4.61 -4.03
CA GLU A 7 11.20 -5.83 -4.72
C GLU A 7 9.73 -6.17 -4.42
N ALA A 8 9.29 -6.04 -3.16
CA ALA A 8 7.89 -6.25 -2.78
C ALA A 8 6.95 -5.24 -3.44
N THR A 9 7.40 -3.97 -3.54
CA THR A 9 6.65 -2.91 -4.19
C THR A 9 6.53 -3.17 -5.69
N ALA A 10 7.62 -3.56 -6.34
CA ALA A 10 7.62 -3.95 -7.75
C ALA A 10 6.76 -5.19 -8.02
N ALA A 11 6.84 -6.20 -7.14
CA ALA A 11 6.02 -7.40 -7.21
C ALA A 11 4.52 -7.08 -7.11
N HIS A 12 4.13 -6.09 -6.30
CA HIS A 12 2.75 -5.63 -6.22
C HIS A 12 2.30 -4.98 -7.54
N ALA A 13 3.11 -4.06 -8.08
CA ALA A 13 2.83 -3.40 -9.35
C ALA A 13 2.73 -4.38 -10.53
N ALA A 14 3.60 -5.39 -10.56
CA ALA A 14 3.62 -6.41 -11.60
C ALA A 14 2.59 -7.54 -11.40
N ARG A 15 1.79 -7.50 -10.33
CA ARG A 15 0.88 -8.59 -9.91
C ARG A 15 1.57 -9.96 -9.87
N ALA A 16 2.79 -9.98 -9.34
CA ALA A 16 3.64 -11.16 -9.35
C ALA A 16 3.06 -12.30 -8.50
N GLY A 17 3.38 -13.54 -8.91
CA GLY A 17 2.96 -14.78 -8.24
C GLY A 17 3.31 -14.86 -6.75
N THR A 18 4.30 -14.08 -6.31
CA THR A 18 4.70 -13.97 -4.90
C THR A 18 3.64 -13.32 -4.02
N LEU A 19 2.87 -12.37 -4.56
CA LEU A 19 1.83 -11.62 -3.85
C LEU A 19 0.42 -11.96 -4.33
N PHE A 20 0.26 -12.40 -5.57
CA PHE A 20 -1.03 -12.76 -6.16
C PHE A 20 -1.02 -14.20 -6.65
N HIS A 21 -2.13 -14.92 -6.49
CA HIS A 21 -2.36 -16.15 -7.23
C HIS A 21 -2.56 -15.82 -8.72
N PRO A 22 -2.39 -16.81 -9.62
CA PRO A 22 -2.71 -16.64 -11.04
C PRO A 22 -4.15 -16.17 -11.30
N SER A 23 -5.08 -16.49 -10.39
CA SER A 23 -6.47 -16.00 -10.42
C SER A 23 -6.63 -14.51 -10.06
N GLY A 24 -5.54 -13.83 -9.67
CA GLY A 24 -5.55 -12.44 -9.22
C GLY A 24 -5.95 -12.26 -7.74
N THR A 25 -6.23 -13.34 -7.01
CA THR A 25 -6.50 -13.28 -5.56
C THR A 25 -5.20 -13.12 -4.76
N ARG A 26 -5.31 -12.66 -3.52
CA ARG A 26 -4.15 -12.48 -2.62
C ARG A 26 -3.48 -13.83 -2.32
N ASN A 27 -2.17 -13.93 -2.53
CA ASN A 27 -1.40 -15.12 -2.20
C ASN A 27 -1.04 -15.17 -0.72
N LEU A 28 -1.96 -15.66 0.11
CA LEU A 28 -1.76 -15.81 1.56
C LEU A 28 -1.02 -17.11 1.94
N GLY A 29 -0.90 -18.06 1.01
CA GLY A 29 -0.19 -19.32 1.20
C GLY A 29 1.34 -19.20 1.15
N ASN A 30 1.85 -18.08 0.62
CA ASN A 30 3.27 -17.75 0.62
C ASN A 30 3.62 -16.84 1.82
N GLY A 31 4.74 -17.08 2.50
CA GLY A 31 5.20 -16.25 3.61
C GLY A 31 5.42 -14.78 3.25
N ALA A 32 5.87 -14.50 2.02
CA ALA A 32 6.03 -13.14 1.50
C ALA A 32 4.67 -12.45 1.31
N GLY A 33 3.74 -13.11 0.60
CA GLY A 33 2.40 -12.59 0.36
C GLY A 33 1.59 -12.43 1.64
N SER A 34 1.64 -13.40 2.55
CA SER A 34 0.99 -13.32 3.87
C SER A 34 1.48 -12.11 4.67
N SER A 35 2.79 -11.87 4.74
CA SER A 35 3.36 -10.72 5.45
C SER A 35 2.97 -9.40 4.79
N PHE A 36 3.03 -9.35 3.45
CA PHE A 36 2.66 -8.17 2.66
C PHE A 36 1.20 -7.77 2.88
N TRP A 37 0.27 -8.73 2.72
CA TRP A 37 -1.16 -8.46 2.84
C TRP A 37 -1.56 -8.11 4.26
N ARG A 38 -0.92 -8.69 5.28
CA ARG A 38 -1.09 -8.24 6.67
C ARG A 38 -0.74 -6.76 6.83
N GLY A 39 0.36 -6.31 6.24
CA GLY A 39 0.75 -4.91 6.22
C GLY A 39 -0.24 -4.00 5.49
N TYR A 40 -0.70 -4.45 4.32
CA TYR A 40 -1.70 -3.75 3.53
C TYR A 40 -3.04 -3.60 4.25
N ASP A 41 -3.50 -4.65 4.93
CA ASP A 41 -4.75 -4.65 5.70
C ASP A 41 -4.60 -3.97 7.08
N GLY A 42 -3.38 -3.59 7.46
CA GLY A 42 -3.10 -2.96 8.76
C GLY A 42 -3.14 -3.92 9.94
N THR A 43 -2.97 -5.23 9.70
CA THR A 43 -2.97 -6.26 10.73
C THR A 43 -1.54 -6.67 11.12
N GLY A 44 -1.35 -7.09 12.38
CA GLY A 44 -0.07 -7.63 12.86
C GLY A 44 1.03 -6.59 13.08
N ALA A 45 0.68 -5.33 13.36
CA ALA A 45 1.62 -4.23 13.60
C ALA A 45 2.20 -4.19 15.03
N ASP A 46 1.48 -4.78 15.98
CA ASP A 46 1.57 -4.34 17.38
C ASP A 46 2.81 -4.83 18.13
N ARG A 47 3.57 -5.78 17.54
CA ARG A 47 4.65 -6.50 18.26
C ARG A 47 5.94 -6.71 17.47
N TRP A 48 6.23 -5.89 16.46
CA TRP A 48 7.54 -5.97 15.78
C TRP A 48 8.64 -5.39 16.69
N ASP A 49 9.41 -6.27 17.31
CA ASP A 49 10.62 -5.89 18.06
C ASP A 49 11.76 -5.46 17.11
N ARG A 50 12.86 -4.95 17.69
CA ARG A 50 14.01 -4.43 16.93
C ARG A 50 14.66 -5.47 16.03
N ALA A 51 14.77 -6.72 16.46
CA ALA A 51 15.34 -7.81 15.67
C ALA A 51 14.37 -8.22 14.56
N SER A 52 13.07 -8.32 14.85
CA SER A 52 12.08 -8.68 13.82
C SER A 52 12.01 -7.66 12.67
N LYS A 53 12.38 -6.39 12.91
CA LYS A 53 12.49 -5.34 11.87
C LYS A 53 13.65 -5.53 10.89
N THR A 54 14.55 -6.49 11.14
CA THR A 54 15.63 -6.87 10.22
C THR A 54 15.29 -8.12 9.40
N THR A 55 14.04 -8.61 9.48
CA THR A 55 13.59 -9.80 8.74
C THR A 55 12.92 -9.45 7.40
N PRO A 56 13.01 -10.34 6.38
CA PRO A 56 12.29 -10.16 5.11
C PRO A 56 10.79 -9.96 5.30
N SER A 57 10.16 -10.67 6.24
CA SER A 57 8.74 -10.56 6.56
C SER A 57 8.33 -9.14 6.95
N PHE A 58 9.17 -8.45 7.73
CA PHE A 58 8.93 -7.05 8.07
C PHE A 58 9.03 -6.13 6.85
N ALA A 59 9.97 -6.39 5.92
CA ALA A 59 10.08 -5.61 4.69
C ALA A 59 8.83 -5.75 3.80
N TYR A 60 8.29 -6.97 3.66
CA TYR A 60 7.04 -7.22 2.95
C TYR A 60 5.85 -6.54 3.64
N TRP A 61 5.72 -6.68 4.96
CA TRP A 61 4.68 -6.01 5.74
C TRP A 61 4.75 -4.48 5.57
N ARG A 62 5.95 -3.91 5.65
CA ARG A 62 6.15 -2.48 5.44
C ARG A 62 5.76 -2.03 4.03
N ALA A 63 6.12 -2.80 3.00
CA ALA A 63 5.74 -2.50 1.62
C ALA A 63 4.22 -2.45 1.45
N GLY A 64 3.51 -3.46 1.97
CA GLY A 64 2.04 -3.50 1.91
C GLY A 64 1.40 -2.30 2.62
N ARG A 65 1.90 -1.94 3.81
CA ARG A 65 1.44 -0.77 4.55
C ARG A 65 1.66 0.54 3.79
N ASP A 66 2.86 0.74 3.24
CA ASP A 66 3.20 1.96 2.52
C ASP A 66 2.34 2.12 1.26
N ILE A 67 2.07 1.03 0.53
CA ILE A 67 1.17 1.02 -0.62
C ILE A 67 -0.26 1.39 -0.20
N ARG A 68 -0.80 0.77 0.86
CA ARG A 68 -2.12 1.13 1.37
C ARG A 68 -2.20 2.60 1.75
N CYS A 69 -1.19 3.13 2.43
CA CYS A 69 -1.12 4.54 2.79
C CYS A 69 -1.06 5.44 1.55
N ALA A 70 -0.32 5.06 0.51
CA ALA A 70 -0.24 5.80 -0.75
C ALA A 70 -1.59 5.82 -1.49
N GLU A 71 -2.29 4.68 -1.54
CA GLU A 71 -3.62 4.58 -2.15
C GLU A 71 -4.65 5.45 -1.42
N VAL A 72 -4.71 5.37 -0.09
CA VAL A 72 -5.61 6.20 0.71
C VAL A 72 -5.32 7.69 0.51
N ARG A 73 -4.04 8.08 0.46
CA ARG A 73 -3.65 9.47 0.16
C ARG A 73 -4.12 9.89 -1.23
N SER A 74 -3.95 9.03 -2.24
CA SER A 74 -4.37 9.33 -3.61
C SER A 74 -5.89 9.52 -3.75
N VAL A 75 -6.69 8.72 -3.03
CA VAL A 75 -8.15 8.86 -2.98
C VAL A 75 -8.54 10.19 -2.35
N THR A 76 -7.95 10.53 -1.19
CA THR A 76 -8.24 11.78 -0.49
C THR A 76 -7.84 13.02 -1.30
N SER A 77 -6.70 12.98 -2.01
CA SER A 77 -6.27 14.06 -2.90
C SER A 77 -7.19 14.23 -4.11
N ARG A 78 -7.67 13.12 -4.69
CA ARG A 78 -8.65 13.17 -5.80
C ARG A 78 -9.97 13.78 -5.38
N SER A 79 -10.46 13.47 -4.18
CA SER A 79 -11.70 14.03 -3.64
C SER A 79 -11.62 15.54 -3.36
N LYS A 80 -10.42 16.08 -3.09
CA LYS A 80 -10.22 17.52 -2.83
C LYS A 80 -10.13 18.36 -4.11
N ALA A 81 -9.77 17.75 -5.23
CA ALA A 81 -9.61 18.43 -6.53
C ALA A 81 -10.94 18.64 -7.30
N SER A 82 -12.04 18.03 -6.85
CA SER A 82 -13.36 18.11 -7.53
C SER A 82 -14.30 19.19 -7.00
N ARG A 83 -13.81 20.22 -6.29
CA ARG A 83 -14.64 21.42 -6.03
C ARG A 83 -14.49 22.39 -7.21
N PRO A 84 -15.48 22.56 -8.10
CA PRO A 84 -15.46 23.68 -9.03
C PRO A 84 -15.45 24.97 -8.21
N GLN A 85 -14.49 25.86 -8.50
CA GLN A 85 -14.63 27.25 -8.05
C GLN A 85 -15.84 27.81 -8.77
N GLU A 86 -16.92 28.01 -8.02
CA GLU A 86 -18.05 28.82 -8.46
C GLU A 86 -17.50 30.25 -8.64
N THR A 87 -17.17 30.60 -9.88
CA THR A 87 -16.89 31.98 -10.27
C THR A 87 -18.20 32.74 -10.13
N ILE A 88 -18.43 33.31 -8.96
CA ILE A 88 -19.50 34.26 -8.76
C ILE A 88 -19.07 35.55 -9.47
N GLU A 89 -19.37 35.66 -10.76
CA GLU A 89 -19.39 36.95 -11.45
C GLU A 89 -20.50 37.80 -10.83
N HIS A 90 -20.13 38.64 -9.84
CA HIS A 90 -20.97 39.77 -9.47
C HIS A 90 -20.87 40.80 -10.61
N GLY A 91 -21.83 40.69 -11.52
CA GLY A 91 -22.09 41.68 -12.55
C GLY A 91 -22.33 43.07 -11.96
N ARG A 92 -21.79 44.06 -12.65
CA ARG A 92 -22.09 45.48 -12.53
C ARG A 92 -23.59 45.76 -12.46
N ALA A 93 -23.97 46.67 -11.57
CA ALA A 93 -24.92 47.75 -11.84
C ALA A 93 -24.51 48.96 -10.99
#